data_AF-A0A1I8CD59-F1
#
_entry.id   AF-A0A1I8CD59-F1
#
_cell.length_a   1.000
_cell.length_b   1.000
_cell.length_c   1.000
_cell.angle_alpha   90.00
_cell.angle_beta   90.00
_cell.angle_gamma   90.00
#
_symmetry.space_group_name_H-M   'P 1'
#
loop_
_entity.id
_entity.type
_entity.pdbx_description
1 polymer ?
#
loop_
_entity_poly.entity_id
_entity_poly.type
_entity_poly.pdbx_seq_one_letter_code
_entity_poly.pdbx_strand_id
1 'polypeptide(L)'
;MIGKIIIVSLIGLAVADIHTPTLENSAVECSGNRTYTECGSACPPQCSDGDNPKMCVMMCMPPGCYCMGDHANSEDGKCILKADCPINRPKRIAVGEPNPAIPCPTNENYDFQGNDCERTCHTRLLRHMCIKKQKAAACTCSFDKGFVRGKNNECISTKECKKP
;
A
#
# COMPACT_ATOMS: atom_id res chain seq x y z
N MET A 1 54.09 -75.60 21.32
CA MET A 1 53.27 -76.67 20.70
C MET A 1 52.13 -76.03 19.94
N ILE A 2 51.93 -76.51 18.71
CA ILE A 2 50.81 -76.38 17.76
C ILE A 2 49.46 -76.15 18.49
N GLY A 3 48.48 -75.35 18.03
CA GLY A 3 48.25 -74.72 16.75
C GLY A 3 47.01 -73.80 16.80
N LYS A 4 46.80 -73.08 15.71
CA LYS A 4 45.71 -72.11 15.47
C LYS A 4 44.35 -72.80 15.49
N ILE A 5 43.38 -72.27 16.23
CA ILE A 5 41.96 -72.41 15.89
C ILE A 5 41.38 -70.99 15.86
N ILE A 6 41.20 -70.49 14.65
CA ILE A 6 40.49 -69.27 14.32
C ILE A 6 39.01 -69.62 14.39
N ILE A 7 38.27 -69.06 15.33
CA ILE A 7 36.81 -68.96 15.24
C ILE A 7 36.51 -67.46 15.11
N VAL A 8 36.33 -67.00 13.88
CA VAL A 8 35.88 -65.64 13.59
C VAL A 8 34.40 -65.56 13.98
N SER A 9 34.10 -65.20 15.23
CA SER A 9 32.75 -64.81 15.63
C SER A 9 32.53 -63.34 15.25
N LEU A 10 31.95 -63.16 14.06
CA LEU A 10 31.38 -61.90 13.58
C LEU A 10 30.16 -61.52 14.43
N ILE A 11 30.39 -60.87 15.56
CA ILE A 11 29.38 -60.02 16.18
C ILE A 11 30.06 -58.68 16.43
N GLY A 12 30.14 -57.88 15.37
CA GLY A 12 30.49 -56.48 15.49
C GLY A 12 29.39 -55.80 16.29
N LEU A 13 29.67 -55.48 17.55
CA LEU A 13 28.94 -54.44 18.26
C LEU A 13 29.28 -53.13 17.55
N ALA A 14 28.51 -52.81 16.52
CA ALA A 14 28.44 -51.46 15.99
C ALA A 14 27.85 -50.61 17.12
N VAL A 15 28.73 -49.97 17.89
CA VAL A 15 28.37 -48.72 18.56
C VAL A 15 28.01 -47.76 17.43
N ALA A 16 26.72 -47.67 17.13
CA ALA A 16 26.22 -46.60 16.30
C ALA A 16 26.53 -45.31 17.05
N ASP A 17 27.38 -44.48 16.46
CA ASP A 17 27.60 -43.11 16.91
C ASP A 17 26.23 -42.45 17.04
N ILE A 18 25.77 -42.28 18.30
CA ILE A 18 24.61 -41.47 18.61
C ILE A 18 25.03 -40.05 18.27
N HIS A 19 24.80 -39.65 17.02
CA HIS A 19 24.74 -38.26 16.64
C HIS A 19 23.59 -37.66 17.46
N THR A 20 23.94 -37.11 18.61
CA THR A 20 23.09 -36.15 19.28
C THR A 20 22.83 -35.05 18.26
N PRO A 21 21.58 -34.76 17.87
CA PRO A 21 21.32 -33.58 17.08
C PRO A 21 21.70 -32.41 17.98
N THR A 22 22.83 -31.77 17.68
CA THR A 22 23.07 -30.42 18.16
C THR A 22 21.88 -29.62 17.69
N LEU A 23 21.11 -29.06 18.65
CA LEU A 23 20.16 -27.99 18.37
C LEU A 23 21.02 -26.80 17.94
N GLU A 24 21.48 -26.85 16.69
CA GLU A 24 21.98 -25.68 15.98
C GLU A 24 20.84 -24.68 16.10
N ASN A 25 21.05 -23.68 16.95
CA ASN A 25 20.24 -22.48 16.99
C ASN A 25 20.47 -21.76 15.66
N SER A 26 19.89 -22.34 14.61
CA SER A 26 19.84 -21.79 13.27
C SER A 26 19.03 -20.51 13.44
N ALA A 27 19.73 -19.39 13.54
CA ALA A 27 19.10 -18.09 13.49
C ALA A 27 18.23 -18.12 12.23
N VAL A 28 16.91 -18.08 12.41
CA VAL A 28 15.96 -18.18 11.30
C VAL A 28 16.21 -16.97 10.41
N GLU A 29 17.00 -17.15 9.36
CA GLU A 29 17.38 -16.08 8.47
C GLU A 29 16.24 -15.86 7.49
N CYS A 30 15.50 -14.77 7.69
CA CYS A 30 14.46 -14.36 6.76
C CYS A 30 15.09 -13.89 5.45
N SER A 31 14.57 -14.36 4.32
CA SER A 31 15.02 -13.89 3.01
C SER A 31 14.49 -12.48 2.71
N GLY A 32 15.38 -11.63 2.17
CA GLY A 32 15.06 -10.26 1.79
C GLY A 32 14.80 -9.35 3.00
N ASN A 33 14.06 -8.25 2.80
CA ASN A 33 13.78 -7.25 3.85
C ASN A 33 12.68 -7.68 4.83
N ARG A 34 12.56 -8.98 5.12
CA ARG A 34 11.58 -9.53 6.06
C ARG A 34 12.21 -9.68 7.43
N THR A 35 11.40 -9.52 8.47
CA THR A 35 11.84 -9.64 9.86
C THR A 35 11.15 -10.84 10.50
N TYR A 36 11.94 -11.67 11.20
CA TYR A 36 11.39 -12.75 12.00
C TYR A 36 10.71 -12.19 13.24
N THR A 37 9.51 -12.68 13.55
CA THR A 37 8.79 -12.34 14.78
C THR A 37 7.96 -13.53 15.24
N GLU A 38 7.81 -13.66 16.56
CA GLU A 38 6.90 -14.62 17.20
C GLU A 38 5.43 -14.22 17.10
N CYS A 39 5.17 -12.93 16.82
CA CYS A 39 3.83 -12.36 16.65
C CYS A 39 3.81 -11.55 15.35
N GLY A 40 3.34 -12.18 14.27
CA GLY A 40 3.17 -11.51 12.98
C GLY A 40 1.89 -10.66 12.93
N SER A 41 1.86 -9.65 12.06
CA SER A 41 0.63 -8.90 11.78
C SER A 41 -0.32 -9.73 10.91
N ALA A 42 -1.61 -9.77 11.27
CA ALA A 42 -2.68 -10.32 10.43
C ALA A 42 -2.93 -9.49 9.16
N CYS A 43 -2.53 -8.21 9.17
CA CYS A 43 -2.61 -7.31 8.02
C CYS A 43 -1.19 -6.86 7.66
N PRO A 44 -0.47 -7.62 6.82
CA PRO A 44 0.85 -7.21 6.37
C PRO A 44 0.71 -5.95 5.48
N PRO A 45 1.59 -4.94 5.63
CA PRO A 45 1.59 -3.76 4.81
C PRO A 45 1.78 -4.11 3.34
N GLN A 46 1.00 -3.48 2.46
CA GLN A 46 1.12 -3.59 1.01
C GLN A 46 1.40 -2.24 0.38
N CYS A 47 2.17 -2.22 -0.70
CA CYS A 47 2.37 -1.02 -1.52
C CYS A 47 1.04 -0.48 -2.05
N SER A 48 0.00 -1.32 -2.13
CA SER A 48 -1.39 -1.00 -2.50
C SER A 48 -2.23 -0.42 -1.34
N ASP A 49 -1.69 -0.25 -0.13
CA ASP A 49 -2.46 0.32 1.00
C ASP A 49 -2.60 1.85 0.93
N GLY A 50 -1.58 2.54 0.42
CA GLY A 50 -1.52 4.00 0.35
C GLY A 50 -1.48 4.62 1.75
N ASP A 51 -1.83 5.90 1.87
CA ASP A 51 -1.78 6.61 3.17
C ASP A 51 -3.05 6.41 4.02
N ASN A 52 -3.99 5.57 3.59
CA ASN A 52 -5.24 5.37 4.32
C ASN A 52 -5.03 4.35 5.44
N PRO A 53 -5.34 4.69 6.70
CA PRO A 53 -5.31 3.71 7.78
C PRO A 53 -6.33 2.61 7.49
N LYS A 54 -5.84 1.36 7.36
CA LYS A 54 -6.71 0.19 7.26
C LYS A 54 -7.08 -0.29 8.65
N MET A 55 -8.35 -0.60 8.85
CA MET A 55 -8.75 -1.32 10.07
C MET A 55 -8.09 -2.69 10.07
N CYS A 56 -7.30 -2.98 11.10
CA CYS A 56 -6.67 -4.27 11.28
C CYS A 56 -7.00 -4.80 12.68
N VAL A 57 -7.28 -6.09 12.76
CA VAL A 57 -7.40 -6.77 14.05
C VAL A 57 -6.02 -6.92 14.68
N MET A 58 -5.90 -6.59 15.96
CA MET A 58 -4.67 -6.73 16.73
C MET A 58 -4.48 -8.19 17.18
N MET A 59 -4.37 -9.11 16.21
CA MET A 59 -4.15 -10.53 16.46
C MET A 59 -2.73 -10.92 16.03
N CYS A 60 -2.05 -11.69 16.88
CA CYS A 60 -0.75 -12.27 16.56
C CYS A 60 -0.91 -13.47 15.62
N MET A 61 -0.35 -13.34 14.42
CA MET A 61 -0.13 -14.47 13.53
C MET A 61 1.05 -15.32 14.03
N PRO A 62 1.13 -16.61 13.68
CA PRO A 62 2.17 -17.52 14.16
C PRO A 62 3.60 -17.04 13.86
N PRO A 63 4.61 -17.57 14.58
CA PRO A 63 6.00 -17.20 14.37
C PRO A 63 6.47 -17.40 12.92
N GLY A 64 7.18 -16.41 12.37
CA GLY A 64 7.63 -16.46 10.98
C GLY A 64 8.22 -15.15 10.46
N CYS A 65 8.47 -15.11 9.14
CA CYS A 65 9.09 -13.98 8.46
C CYS A 65 8.05 -13.05 7.83
N TYR A 66 7.90 -11.85 8.40
CA TYR A 66 6.89 -10.88 7.96
C TYR A 66 7.54 -9.63 7.37
N CYS A 67 6.86 -9.03 6.39
CA CYS A 67 7.19 -7.69 5.91
C CYS A 67 6.54 -6.69 6.87
N MET A 68 7.35 -5.88 7.58
CA MET A 68 6.85 -5.02 8.66
C MET A 68 7.67 -3.72 8.79
N GLY A 69 7.25 -2.84 9.71
CA GLY A 69 7.91 -1.55 9.96
C GLY A 69 7.75 -0.59 8.78
N ASP A 70 8.87 -0.10 8.25
CA ASP A 70 8.92 0.84 7.11
C ASP A 70 8.89 0.14 5.74
N HIS A 71 8.63 -1.18 5.72
CA HIS A 71 8.51 -1.97 4.51
C HIS A 71 7.06 -2.28 4.15
N ALA A 72 6.83 -2.63 2.89
CA ALA A 72 5.55 -3.09 2.37
C ALA A 72 5.75 -4.14 1.27
N ASN A 73 4.76 -5.02 1.10
CA ASN A 73 4.75 -5.98 0.00
C ASN A 73 4.41 -5.27 -1.31
N SER A 74 5.30 -5.36 -2.29
CA SER A 74 5.05 -5.00 -3.69
C SER A 74 4.06 -5.97 -4.33
N GLU A 75 3.52 -5.60 -5.49
CA GLU A 75 2.66 -6.48 -6.31
C GLU A 75 3.38 -7.77 -6.72
N ASP A 76 4.71 -7.72 -6.91
CA ASP A 76 5.56 -8.89 -7.20
C ASP A 76 5.85 -9.77 -5.97
N GLY A 77 5.22 -9.51 -4.82
CA GLY A 77 5.41 -10.26 -3.57
C GLY A 77 6.71 -9.97 -2.82
N LYS A 78 7.50 -9.00 -3.29
CA LYS A 78 8.75 -8.55 -2.63
C LYS A 78 8.46 -7.62 -1.47
N CYS A 79 9.22 -7.74 -0.38
CA CYS A 79 9.19 -6.78 0.72
C CYS A 79 10.21 -5.67 0.44
N ILE A 80 9.73 -4.46 0.16
CA ILE A 80 10.54 -3.29 -0.20
C ILE A 80 10.23 -2.13 0.74
N LEU A 81 11.09 -1.11 0.77
CA LEU A 81 10.80 0.10 1.53
C LEU A 81 9.52 0.74 1.01
N LYS A 82 8.67 1.26 1.90
CA LYS A 82 7.45 2.00 1.52
C LYS A 82 7.76 3.17 0.58
N ALA A 83 8.94 3.79 0.74
CA ALA A 83 9.43 4.86 -0.14
C ALA A 83 9.69 4.41 -1.58
N ASP A 84 9.97 3.12 -1.80
CA ASP A 84 10.27 2.53 -3.11
C ASP A 84 9.02 1.92 -3.76
N CYS A 85 7.86 1.97 -3.09
CA CYS A 85 6.61 1.52 -3.69
C CYS A 85 6.31 2.33 -4.96
N PRO A 86 5.89 1.68 -6.07
CA PRO A 86 5.60 2.37 -7.30
C PRO A 86 4.53 3.45 -7.08
N ILE A 87 4.89 4.70 -7.35
CA ILE A 87 4.07 5.90 -7.12
C ILE A 87 2.97 6.03 -8.20
N ASN A 88 2.34 4.92 -8.59
CA ASN A 88 1.12 4.96 -9.40
C ASN A 88 -0.11 5.21 -8.53
N ARG A 89 0.03 6.12 -7.57
CA ARG A 89 -1.08 6.80 -6.92
C ARG A 89 -0.80 8.29 -6.82
N PRO A 90 -1.82 9.13 -6.97
CA PRO A 90 -1.66 10.57 -6.81
C PRO A 90 -1.06 10.81 -5.42
N LYS A 91 0.18 11.34 -5.38
CA LYS A 91 0.77 11.82 -4.14
C LYS A 91 -0.25 12.73 -3.47
N ARG A 92 -0.57 12.48 -2.20
CA ARG A 92 -1.18 13.52 -1.40
C ARG A 92 -0.16 14.65 -1.33
N ILE A 93 -0.44 15.74 -2.05
CA ILE A 93 0.30 16.98 -1.92
C ILE A 93 0.21 17.35 -0.44
N ALA A 94 1.34 17.53 0.24
CA ALA A 94 1.31 17.91 1.65
C ALA A 94 0.54 19.23 1.79
N VAL A 95 -0.22 19.38 2.86
CA VAL A 95 -0.95 20.63 3.13
C VAL A 95 0.08 21.76 3.25
N GLY A 96 0.18 22.61 2.23
CA GLY A 96 1.16 23.70 2.17
C GLY A 96 2.24 23.58 1.09
N GLU A 97 2.33 22.46 0.37
CA GLU A 97 3.12 22.41 -0.87
C GLU A 97 2.36 23.10 -2.02
N PRO A 98 3.03 23.92 -2.85
CA PRO A 98 2.39 24.50 -4.02
C PRO A 98 1.92 23.36 -4.93
N ASN A 99 0.63 23.38 -5.32
CA ASN A 99 0.12 22.47 -6.34
C ASN A 99 1.10 22.46 -7.52
N PRO A 100 1.49 21.28 -8.08
CA PRO A 100 2.15 21.27 -9.36
C PRO A 100 1.27 22.08 -10.30
N ALA A 101 1.85 23.06 -10.99
CA ALA A 101 1.12 23.94 -11.90
C ALA A 101 0.69 23.12 -13.12
N ILE A 102 -0.29 22.24 -12.93
CA ILE A 102 -1.00 21.56 -14.00
C ILE A 102 -1.79 22.67 -14.68
N PRO A 103 -1.47 22.99 -15.95
CA PRO A 103 -2.15 24.07 -16.64
C PRO A 103 -3.60 23.65 -16.85
N CYS A 104 -4.51 24.23 -16.07
CA CYS A 104 -5.94 24.09 -16.28
C CYS A 104 -6.43 25.12 -17.30
N PRO A 105 -7.48 24.80 -18.06
CA PRO A 105 -8.21 25.75 -18.90
C PRO A 105 -8.68 26.99 -18.12
N THR A 106 -9.07 28.03 -18.87
CA THR A 106 -9.58 29.28 -18.31
C THR A 106 -10.74 29.03 -17.33
N ASN A 107 -10.69 29.69 -16.17
CA ASN A 107 -11.68 29.60 -15.08
C ASN A 107 -11.78 28.23 -14.37
N GLU A 108 -10.80 27.36 -14.58
CA GLU A 108 -10.68 26.10 -13.85
C GLU A 108 -9.58 26.16 -12.78
N ASN A 109 -9.76 25.39 -11.71
CA ASN A 109 -8.76 25.09 -10.72
C ASN A 109 -8.53 23.58 -10.67
N TYR A 110 -7.27 23.19 -10.45
CA TYR A 110 -6.94 21.78 -10.26
C TYR A 110 -7.46 21.29 -8.90
N ASP A 111 -8.41 20.37 -8.91
CA ASP A 111 -8.93 19.71 -7.73
C ASP A 111 -8.20 18.39 -7.51
N PHE A 112 -7.23 18.39 -6.59
CA PHE A 112 -6.47 17.20 -6.25
C PHE A 112 -7.26 16.17 -5.43
N GLN A 113 -8.32 16.59 -4.74
CA GLN A 113 -9.17 15.71 -3.92
C GLN A 113 -10.28 15.07 -4.76
N GLY A 114 -10.53 15.62 -5.96
CA GLY A 114 -11.57 15.19 -6.88
C GLY A 114 -12.93 15.21 -6.20
N ASN A 115 -13.63 16.34 -6.21
CA ASN A 115 -14.94 16.46 -5.61
C ASN A 115 -16.04 16.40 -6.68
N ASP A 116 -17.13 15.66 -6.41
CA ASP A 116 -18.34 15.59 -7.25
C ASP A 116 -19.23 16.86 -7.16
N CYS A 117 -18.62 18.02 -6.90
CA CYS A 117 -19.32 19.27 -6.57
C CYS A 117 -19.33 20.28 -7.72
N GLU A 118 -18.91 19.90 -8.92
CA GLU A 118 -18.89 20.80 -10.06
C GLU A 118 -20.33 21.15 -10.46
N ARG A 119 -20.67 22.45 -10.38
CA ARG A 119 -22.01 22.93 -10.68
C ARG A 119 -22.15 23.22 -12.16
N THR A 120 -23.38 23.07 -12.66
CA THR A 120 -23.78 23.55 -13.98
C THR A 120 -24.66 24.79 -13.83
N CYS A 121 -25.02 25.42 -14.94
CA CYS A 121 -26.01 26.49 -14.92
C CYS A 121 -27.35 26.06 -14.29
N HIS A 122 -27.76 24.81 -14.41
CA HIS A 122 -29.01 24.33 -13.80
C HIS A 122 -28.89 24.20 -12.27
N THR A 123 -27.74 23.74 -11.78
CA THR A 123 -27.51 23.49 -10.35
C THR A 123 -26.82 24.65 -9.61
N ARG A 124 -26.54 25.77 -10.31
CA ARG A 124 -25.78 26.92 -9.76
C ARG A 124 -26.33 27.49 -8.45
N LEU A 125 -27.66 27.46 -8.27
CA LEU A 125 -28.36 27.98 -7.08
C LEU A 125 -28.54 26.93 -5.98
N LEU A 126 -28.22 25.66 -6.25
CA LEU A 126 -28.35 24.57 -5.28
C LEU A 126 -27.21 24.68 -4.27
N ARG A 127 -27.46 25.40 -3.18
CA ARG A 127 -26.59 25.44 -2.01
C ARG A 127 -26.74 24.09 -1.29
N HIS A 128 -25.63 23.38 -1.07
CA HIS A 128 -25.52 22.20 -0.20
C HIS A 128 -25.87 20.80 -0.74
N MET A 129 -26.14 20.60 -2.03
CA MET A 129 -26.41 19.25 -2.57
C MET A 129 -25.25 18.69 -3.40
N CYS A 130 -24.05 18.63 -2.83
CA CYS A 130 -23.02 17.77 -3.39
C CYS A 130 -22.49 16.84 -2.30
N ILE A 131 -22.61 15.54 -2.55
CA ILE A 131 -21.96 14.53 -1.72
C ILE A 131 -20.49 14.56 -2.16
N LYS A 132 -19.58 14.88 -1.25
CA LYS A 132 -18.13 14.79 -1.50
C LYS A 132 -17.76 13.33 -1.72
N LYS A 133 -17.96 12.83 -2.94
CA LYS A 133 -17.42 11.56 -3.40
C LYS A 133 -16.02 11.85 -3.93
N GLN A 134 -15.02 11.13 -3.45
CA GLN A 134 -13.67 11.22 -4.01
C GLN A 134 -13.69 10.66 -5.42
N LYS A 135 -13.42 11.52 -6.39
CA LYS A 135 -13.15 11.21 -7.79
C LYS A 135 -11.65 11.35 -8.05
N ALA A 136 -11.22 10.93 -9.24
CA ALA A 136 -9.85 11.19 -9.68
C ALA A 136 -9.59 12.71 -9.72
N ALA A 137 -8.36 13.10 -9.41
CA ALA A 137 -7.93 14.49 -9.50
C ALA A 137 -8.10 15.03 -10.93
N ALA A 138 -8.69 16.21 -11.07
CA ALA A 138 -9.01 16.81 -12.37
C ALA A 138 -9.11 18.34 -12.27
N CYS A 139 -9.05 19.03 -13.41
CA CYS A 139 -9.43 20.44 -13.46
C CYS A 139 -10.97 20.57 -13.36
N THR A 140 -11.43 21.51 -12.55
CA THR A 140 -12.87 21.75 -12.30
C THR A 140 -13.17 23.25 -12.35
N CYS A 141 -14.39 23.64 -12.68
CA CYS A 141 -14.78 25.05 -12.67
C CYS A 141 -14.65 25.65 -11.28
N SER A 142 -13.99 26.82 -11.19
CA SER A 142 -13.79 27.54 -9.93
C SER A 142 -15.09 28.13 -9.41
N PHE A 143 -15.87 27.33 -8.68
CA PHE A 143 -17.16 27.77 -8.14
C PHE A 143 -17.03 28.90 -7.13
N ASP A 144 -15.98 28.90 -6.31
CA ASP A 144 -15.71 30.00 -5.35
C ASP A 144 -15.47 31.35 -6.05
N LYS A 145 -15.05 31.31 -7.33
CA LYS A 145 -14.91 32.50 -8.19
C LYS A 145 -16.17 32.79 -9.02
N GLY A 146 -17.24 32.03 -8.82
CA GLY A 146 -18.54 32.22 -9.47
C GLY A 146 -18.64 31.61 -10.87
N PHE A 147 -17.84 30.58 -11.17
CA PHE A 147 -17.89 29.86 -12.45
C PHE A 147 -18.60 28.50 -12.33
N VAL A 148 -19.30 28.11 -13.39
CA VAL A 148 -20.03 26.83 -13.50
C VAL A 148 -19.86 26.24 -14.90
N ARG A 149 -19.99 24.92 -15.02
CA ARG A 149 -19.85 24.23 -16.30
C ARG A 149 -21.05 24.52 -17.19
N GLY A 150 -20.75 25.07 -18.37
CA GLY A 150 -21.68 25.40 -19.44
C GLY A 150 -22.08 24.17 -20.24
N LYS A 151 -22.89 24.39 -21.30
CA LYS A 151 -23.37 23.29 -22.15
C LYS A 151 -22.30 22.76 -23.10
N ASN A 152 -21.26 23.54 -23.41
CA ASN A 152 -20.17 23.14 -24.29
C ASN A 152 -18.92 22.71 -23.48
N ASN A 153 -19.11 22.32 -22.21
CA ASN A 153 -18.05 21.97 -21.26
C ASN A 153 -17.07 23.10 -20.92
N GLU A 154 -17.40 24.36 -21.22
CA GLU A 154 -16.64 25.53 -20.84
C GLU A 154 -17.05 26.07 -19.45
N CYS A 155 -16.14 26.68 -18.69
CA CYS A 155 -16.48 27.31 -17.41
C CYS A 155 -16.85 28.78 -17.63
N ILE A 156 -18.16 29.05 -17.59
CA ILE A 156 -18.74 30.40 -17.73
C ILE A 156 -19.15 30.99 -16.39
N SER A 157 -19.31 32.31 -16.34
CA SER A 157 -19.84 32.98 -15.16
C SER A 157 -21.26 32.51 -14.87
N THR A 158 -21.58 32.33 -13.60
CA THR A 158 -22.97 32.09 -13.13
C THR A 158 -23.97 33.15 -13.62
N LYS A 159 -23.50 34.36 -13.94
CA LYS A 159 -24.31 35.46 -14.49
C LYS A 159 -24.68 35.24 -15.97
N GLU A 160 -23.83 34.53 -16.71
CA GLU A 160 -24.04 34.21 -18.14
C GLU A 160 -25.01 33.03 -18.32
N CYS A 161 -25.30 32.31 -17.25
CA CYS A 161 -26.31 31.27 -17.28
C CYS A 161 -27.69 31.86 -17.57
N LYS A 162 -28.29 31.41 -18.68
CA LYS A 162 -29.70 31.68 -18.98
C LYS A 162 -30.57 31.28 -17.78
N LYS A 163 -31.62 32.07 -17.50
CA LYS A 163 -32.62 31.69 -16.51
C LYS A 163 -33.25 30.36 -16.99
N PRO A 164 -33.35 29.35 -16.10
CA PRO A 164 -34.01 28.10 -16.43
C PRO A 164 -35.48 28.33 -16.78
#